data_AF-A0A2K8VDV5-F1
#
_entry.id   AF-A0A2K8VDV5-F1
#
_cell.length_a   1.000
_cell.length_b   1.000
_cell.length_c   1.000
_cell.angle_alpha   90.00
_cell.angle_beta   90.00
_cell.angle_gamma   90.00
#
_symmetry.space_group_name_H-M   'P 1'
#
loop_
_entity.id
_entity.type
_entity.pdbx_description
1 polymer ?
#
loop_
_entity_poly.entity_id
_entity_poly.type
_entity_poly.pdbx_seq_one_letter_code
_entity_poly.pdbx_strand_id
1 'polypeptide(L)'
;MKRITLVIILIFVINLYSQDGSDIKYVRVSELDNSYIGKFVHLDFYRYSFGGTNFYNKDLSDTVKIKLNEKIIEFKEHRVDNGFNNWFSEQYLESIETLNNFKIRVSKMEIKEIKPKSIIVNLHVEYRNGNGVLYPEKSEKIEYEFPKSILTEILIKT
;
A
#
# COMPACT_ATOMS: atom_id res chain seq x y z
N MET A 1 14.99 19.21 47.94
CA MET A 1 15.38 19.58 46.56
C MET A 1 15.24 18.43 45.57
N LYS A 2 15.83 17.24 45.81
CA LYS A 2 15.77 16.08 44.88
C LYS A 2 14.35 15.63 44.46
N ARG A 3 13.34 15.75 45.35
CA ARG A 3 11.95 15.38 45.04
C ARG A 3 11.22 16.38 44.13
N ILE A 4 11.59 17.66 44.17
CA ILE A 4 10.96 18.72 43.35
C ILE A 4 11.48 18.63 41.91
N THR A 5 12.78 18.33 41.73
CA THR A 5 13.38 18.12 40.41
C THR A 5 12.75 16.96 39.65
N LEU A 6 12.39 15.88 40.35
CA LEU A 6 11.74 14.71 39.75
C LEU A 6 10.33 15.04 39.20
N VAL A 7 9.58 15.88 39.92
CA VAL A 7 8.22 16.30 39.51
C VAL A 7 8.28 17.20 38.28
N ILE A 8 9.27 18.10 38.21
CA ILE A 8 9.46 18.96 37.03
C ILE A 8 9.80 18.13 35.79
N ILE A 9 10.70 17.14 35.91
CA ILE A 9 11.03 16.25 34.79
C ILE A 9 9.79 15.48 34.32
N LEU A 10 8.96 14.97 35.24
CA LEU A 10 7.76 14.20 34.91
C LEU A 10 6.71 15.03 34.13
N ILE A 11 6.61 16.33 34.42
CA ILE A 11 5.71 17.27 33.73
C ILE A 11 6.16 17.56 32.29
N PHE A 12 7.45 17.39 31.96
CA PHE A 12 7.94 17.54 30.59
C PHE A 12 7.70 16.31 29.71
N VAL A 13 7.58 15.11 30.29
CA VAL A 13 7.39 13.86 29.51
C VAL A 13 5.95 13.69 29.01
N ILE A 14 4.96 14.31 29.68
CA ILE A 14 3.53 14.25 29.28
C ILE A 14 3.18 15.05 28.02
N ASN A 15 4.10 15.86 27.48
CA ASN A 15 3.91 16.60 26.23
C ASN A 15 4.56 15.92 25.00
N LEU A 16 5.01 14.66 25.14
CA LEU A 16 5.44 13.87 23.99
C LEU A 16 4.20 13.44 23.19
N TYR A 17 3.73 14.31 22.30
CA TYR A 17 2.83 13.92 21.23
C TYR A 17 3.60 12.98 20.31
N SER A 18 3.18 11.71 20.26
CA SER A 18 3.61 10.80 19.21
C SER A 18 3.10 11.38 17.89
N GLN A 19 4.00 11.91 17.07
CA GLN A 19 3.67 12.24 15.70
C GLN A 19 3.59 10.92 14.94
N ASP A 20 2.40 10.60 14.43
CA ASP A 20 2.24 9.52 13.46
C ASP A 20 3.06 9.90 12.23
N GLY A 21 4.02 9.05 11.87
CA GLY A 21 4.89 9.26 10.73
C GLY A 21 4.21 8.91 9.40
N SER A 22 2.94 8.53 9.39
CA SER A 22 2.29 8.03 8.17
C SER A 22 1.93 9.14 7.18
N ASP A 23 2.21 8.94 5.88
CA ASP A 23 1.75 9.81 4.79
C ASP A 23 0.59 9.18 3.99
N ILE A 24 -0.22 8.36 4.67
CA ILE A 24 -1.32 7.60 4.08
C ILE A 24 -2.64 7.97 4.76
N LYS A 25 -3.65 8.25 3.94
CA LYS A 25 -5.06 8.27 4.34
C LYS A 25 -5.74 7.01 3.82
N TYR A 26 -6.41 6.30 4.73
CA TYR A 26 -7.29 5.18 4.41
C TYR A 26 -8.68 5.70 4.05
N VAL A 27 -9.22 5.22 2.93
CA VAL A 27 -10.60 5.53 2.50
C VAL A 27 -11.30 4.23 2.16
N ARG A 28 -12.48 4.02 2.74
CA ARG A 28 -13.27 2.82 2.43
C ARG A 28 -13.73 2.83 0.99
N VAL A 29 -13.79 1.66 0.36
CA VAL A 29 -14.26 1.53 -1.03
C VAL A 29 -15.70 2.04 -1.21
N SER A 30 -16.52 1.97 -0.16
CA SER A 30 -17.89 2.51 -0.13
C SER A 30 -17.96 4.04 -0.13
N GLU A 31 -16.89 4.72 0.27
CA GLU A 31 -16.79 6.18 0.38
C GLU A 31 -16.13 6.82 -0.85
N LEU A 32 -15.81 6.01 -1.86
CA LEU A 32 -15.20 6.47 -3.09
C LEU A 32 -16.18 7.24 -3.98
N ASP A 33 -15.82 8.48 -4.28
CA ASP A 33 -16.48 9.35 -5.24
C ASP A 33 -15.50 9.86 -6.32
N ASN A 34 -16.01 10.69 -7.23
CA ASN A 34 -15.20 11.20 -8.34
C ASN A 34 -14.06 12.14 -7.92
N SER A 35 -14.00 12.61 -6.67
CA SER A 35 -12.90 13.45 -6.16
C SER A 35 -11.58 12.69 -6.03
N TYR A 36 -11.60 11.36 -6.15
CA TYR A 36 -10.43 10.49 -6.09
C TYR A 36 -9.82 10.19 -7.47
N ILE A 37 -10.48 10.57 -8.56
CA ILE A 37 -9.95 10.40 -9.93
C ILE A 37 -8.66 11.23 -10.08
N GLY A 38 -7.63 10.62 -10.66
CA GLY A 38 -6.28 11.17 -10.84
C GLY A 38 -5.38 11.06 -9.61
N LYS A 39 -5.85 10.53 -8.48
CA LYS A 39 -5.02 10.33 -7.29
C LYS A 39 -4.20 9.04 -7.40
N PHE A 40 -2.98 9.08 -6.86
CA PHE A 40 -2.17 7.90 -6.65
C PHE A 40 -2.63 7.16 -5.39
N VAL A 41 -2.85 5.86 -5.55
CA VAL A 41 -3.37 4.98 -4.51
C VAL A 41 -2.64 3.65 -4.46
N HIS A 42 -2.70 3.00 -3.31
CA HIS A 42 -2.59 1.56 -3.18
C HIS A 42 -3.98 0.99 -2.88
N LEU A 43 -4.32 -0.12 -3.53
CA LEU A 43 -5.56 -0.84 -3.26
C LEU A 43 -5.26 -1.93 -2.24
N ASP A 44 -6.02 -1.97 -1.14
CA ASP A 44 -5.95 -3.03 -0.13
C ASP A 44 -6.94 -4.13 -0.51
N PHE A 45 -6.48 -5.38 -0.54
CA PHE A 45 -7.23 -6.50 -1.12
C PHE A 45 -7.79 -7.43 -0.05
N TYR A 46 -9.03 -7.90 -0.23
CA TYR A 46 -9.75 -8.90 0.58
C TYR A 46 -9.92 -8.62 2.07
N ARG A 47 -8.86 -8.66 2.88
CA ARG A 47 -8.97 -8.53 4.34
C ARG A 47 -8.63 -7.11 4.79
N TYR A 48 -9.18 -6.71 5.93
CA TYR A 48 -8.75 -5.49 6.61
C TYR A 48 -7.36 -5.73 7.19
N SER A 49 -6.37 -5.12 6.55
CA SER A 49 -4.99 -5.11 7.02
C SER A 49 -4.83 -4.05 8.11
N PHE A 50 -5.27 -4.37 9.34
CA PHE A 50 -4.92 -3.56 10.52
C PHE A 50 -3.44 -3.77 10.85
N GLY A 51 -2.61 -2.77 10.58
CA GLY A 51 -1.22 -2.73 11.01
C GLY A 51 -1.08 -3.02 12.50
N GLY A 52 -0.22 -3.97 12.85
CA GLY A 52 0.33 -4.12 14.20
C GLY A 52 -0.33 -5.09 15.19
N THR A 53 -1.51 -5.67 14.93
CA THR A 53 -2.11 -6.61 15.91
C THR A 53 -1.76 -8.09 15.71
N ASN A 54 -1.17 -8.46 14.57
CA ASN A 54 -0.77 -9.83 14.29
C ASN A 54 0.73 -10.06 14.49
N PHE A 55 1.20 -9.89 15.73
CA PHE A 55 2.57 -10.25 16.17
C PHE A 55 2.98 -11.71 15.82
N TYR A 56 2.00 -12.58 15.53
CA TYR A 56 2.22 -14.02 15.30
C TYR A 56 2.02 -14.48 13.85
N ASN A 57 1.51 -13.65 12.93
CA ASN A 57 1.20 -14.07 11.55
C ASN A 57 1.84 -13.12 10.53
N LYS A 58 3.07 -13.46 10.14
CA LYS A 58 3.90 -12.71 9.18
C LYS A 58 3.45 -12.84 7.72
N ASP A 59 2.48 -13.72 7.44
CA ASP A 59 2.04 -14.11 6.09
C ASP A 59 0.60 -13.66 5.74
N LEU A 60 0.06 -12.65 6.43
CA LEU A 60 -1.28 -12.13 6.13
C LEU A 60 -1.38 -11.23 4.89
N SER A 61 -0.30 -11.09 4.13
CA SER A 61 -0.32 -10.38 2.85
C SER A 61 -1.22 -11.14 1.86
N ASP A 62 -2.31 -10.51 1.47
CA ASP A 62 -3.23 -11.07 0.49
C ASP A 62 -2.54 -11.20 -0.89
N THR A 63 -2.98 -12.20 -1.66
CA THR A 63 -2.52 -12.40 -3.04
C THR A 63 -3.60 -12.01 -4.04
N VAL A 64 -3.21 -11.30 -5.10
CA VAL A 64 -4.10 -10.87 -6.17
C VAL A 64 -3.57 -11.35 -7.51
N LYS A 65 -4.48 -11.83 -8.36
CA LYS A 65 -4.16 -12.24 -9.73
C LYS A 65 -4.48 -11.12 -10.68
N ILE A 66 -3.47 -10.64 -11.39
CA ILE A 66 -3.59 -9.54 -12.36
C ILE A 66 -3.19 -10.07 -13.73
N LYS A 67 -4.03 -9.84 -14.73
CA LYS A 67 -3.72 -10.18 -16.12
C LYS A 67 -2.88 -9.06 -16.76
N LEU A 68 -1.60 -9.32 -17.02
CA LEU A 68 -0.67 -8.42 -17.72
C LEU A 68 -0.25 -9.05 -19.05
N ASN A 69 -0.42 -8.33 -20.17
CA ASN A 69 -0.01 -8.77 -21.52
C ASN A 69 -0.38 -10.24 -21.81
N GLU A 70 -1.66 -10.56 -21.61
CA GLU A 70 -2.29 -11.89 -21.75
C GLU A 70 -1.90 -12.95 -20.72
N LYS A 71 -0.92 -12.70 -19.84
CA LYS A 71 -0.53 -13.63 -18.77
C LYS A 71 -1.19 -13.25 -17.45
N ILE A 72 -1.72 -14.24 -16.74
CA ILE A 72 -2.21 -14.06 -15.37
C ILE A 72 -1.00 -14.23 -14.45
N ILE A 73 -0.69 -13.19 -13.69
CA ILE A 73 0.44 -13.16 -12.77
C ILE A 73 -0.12 -12.98 -11.36
N GLU A 74 0.37 -13.81 -10.44
CA GLU A 74 -0.01 -13.72 -9.03
C GLU A 74 0.96 -12.78 -8.30
N PHE A 75 0.38 -11.80 -7.61
CA PHE A 75 1.09 -10.81 -6.83
C PHE A 75 0.79 -11.00 -5.35
N LYS A 76 1.81 -10.82 -4.52
CA LYS A 76 1.71 -10.73 -3.07
C LYS A 76 1.74 -9.25 -2.67
N GLU A 77 0.84 -8.85 -1.79
CA GLU A 77 0.89 -7.51 -1.22
C GLU A 77 2.11 -7.34 -0.31
N HIS A 78 2.82 -6.24 -0.47
CA HIS A 78 3.88 -5.83 0.42
C HIS A 78 3.45 -4.57 1.17
N ARG A 79 3.42 -4.67 2.50
CA ARG A 79 3.11 -3.56 3.38
C ARG A 79 4.18 -3.40 4.44
N VAL A 80 4.61 -2.16 4.63
CA VAL A 80 5.46 -1.76 5.75
C VAL A 80 4.59 -0.89 6.66
N ASP A 81 4.06 -1.52 7.70
CA ASP A 81 3.20 -0.88 8.69
C ASP A 81 3.55 -1.42 10.07
N ASN A 82 4.08 -0.56 10.94
CA ASN A 82 4.43 -0.91 12.31
C ASN A 82 3.46 -0.32 13.36
N GLY A 83 2.32 0.21 12.92
CA GLY A 83 1.32 0.88 13.75
C GLY A 83 1.67 2.32 14.16
N PHE A 84 2.89 2.79 13.88
CA PHE A 84 3.35 4.16 14.18
C PHE A 84 3.88 4.91 12.94
N ASN A 85 4.37 4.16 11.96
CA ASN A 85 4.89 4.64 10.68
C ASN A 85 4.33 3.75 9.59
N ASN A 86 3.65 4.37 8.62
CA ASN A 86 3.23 3.72 7.39
C ASN A 86 3.37 4.68 6.21
N TRP A 87 4.33 4.38 5.34
CA TRP A 87 4.68 5.25 4.21
C TRP A 87 4.11 4.70 2.91
N PHE A 88 3.46 5.56 2.14
CA PHE A 88 2.84 5.24 0.85
C PHE A 88 3.86 4.62 -0.11
N SER A 89 5.09 5.16 -0.15
CA SER A 89 6.16 4.67 -1.04
C SER A 89 6.70 3.29 -0.68
N GLU A 90 6.36 2.78 0.51
CA GLU A 90 6.79 1.45 0.97
C GLU A 90 5.74 0.37 0.74
N GLN A 91 4.55 0.74 0.27
CA GLN A 91 3.51 -0.20 -0.12
C GLN A 91 3.69 -0.57 -1.60
N TYR A 92 3.49 -1.82 -1.97
CA TYR A 92 3.50 -2.25 -3.38
C TYR A 92 2.93 -3.67 -3.54
N LEU A 93 2.62 -4.06 -4.77
CA LEU A 93 2.40 -5.46 -5.13
C LEU A 93 3.66 -6.02 -5.78
N GLU A 94 4.06 -7.24 -5.43
CA GLU A 94 5.20 -7.91 -6.06
C GLU A 94 4.85 -9.32 -6.53
N SER A 95 5.30 -9.69 -7.73
CA SER A 95 5.02 -11.01 -8.30
C SER A 95 5.63 -12.12 -7.44
N ILE A 96 4.85 -13.18 -7.21
CA ILE A 96 5.34 -14.37 -6.51
C ILE A 96 6.40 -15.06 -7.35
N GLU A 97 6.14 -15.19 -8.65
CA GLU A 97 7.06 -15.80 -9.60
C GLU A 97 7.96 -14.77 -10.26
N THR A 98 9.09 -15.25 -10.76
CA THR A 98 10.03 -14.47 -11.56
C THR A 98 9.75 -14.75 -13.03
N LEU A 99 9.51 -13.71 -13.82
CA LEU A 99 9.29 -13.81 -15.27
C LEU A 99 10.54 -13.30 -16.00
N ASN A 100 11.19 -14.17 -16.80
CA ASN A 100 12.39 -13.82 -17.57
C ASN A 100 13.52 -13.21 -16.72
N ASN A 101 13.75 -13.75 -15.52
CA ASN A 101 14.70 -13.22 -14.51
C ASN A 101 14.32 -11.87 -13.86
N PHE A 102 13.07 -11.41 -14.04
CA PHE A 102 12.54 -10.22 -13.37
C PHE A 102 11.42 -10.55 -12.40
N LYS A 103 11.45 -9.89 -11.24
CA LYS A 103 10.28 -9.67 -10.41
C LYS A 103 9.51 -8.48 -10.97
N ILE A 104 8.19 -8.61 -11.01
CA ILE A 104 7.31 -7.54 -11.46
C ILE A 104 6.73 -6.89 -10.22
N ARG A 105 6.79 -5.56 -10.16
CA ARG A 105 6.26 -4.78 -9.05
C ARG A 105 5.24 -3.78 -9.55
N VAL A 106 4.07 -3.71 -8.93
CA VAL A 106 3.16 -2.58 -9.09
C VAL A 106 3.42 -1.61 -7.94
N SER A 107 4.16 -0.54 -8.23
CA SER A 107 4.64 0.37 -7.18
C SER A 107 3.61 1.41 -6.75
N LYS A 108 2.59 1.66 -7.57
CA LYS A 108 1.42 2.50 -7.27
C LYS A 108 0.38 2.36 -8.37
N MET A 109 -0.82 2.85 -8.08
CA MET A 109 -1.93 2.88 -9.04
C MET A 109 -2.48 4.31 -9.14
N GLU A 110 -2.98 4.71 -10.29
CA GLU A 110 -3.65 6.00 -10.48
C GLU A 110 -5.12 5.74 -10.81
N ILE A 111 -6.06 6.29 -10.05
CA ILE A 111 -7.49 6.09 -10.31
C ILE A 111 -7.89 6.82 -11.61
N LYS A 112 -8.36 6.07 -12.60
CA LYS A 112 -8.85 6.62 -13.86
C LYS A 112 -10.36 6.82 -13.83
N GLU A 113 -11.10 5.85 -13.32
CA GLU A 113 -12.56 5.87 -13.30
C GLU A 113 -13.08 5.07 -12.10
N ILE A 114 -14.17 5.55 -11.48
CA ILE A 114 -14.87 4.84 -10.41
C ILE A 114 -16.26 4.46 -10.91
N LYS A 115 -16.52 3.16 -11.00
CA LYS A 115 -17.81 2.59 -11.40
C LYS A 115 -18.57 2.09 -10.17
N PRO A 116 -19.87 1.78 -10.29
CA PRO A 116 -20.63 1.22 -9.17
C PRO A 116 -20.06 -0.09 -8.61
N LYS A 117 -19.53 -0.97 -9.47
CA LYS A 117 -19.05 -2.32 -9.09
C LYS A 117 -17.53 -2.50 -9.21
N SER A 118 -16.81 -1.52 -9.75
CA SER A 118 -15.39 -1.64 -10.08
C SER A 118 -14.67 -0.29 -10.01
N ILE A 119 -13.35 -0.34 -10.04
CA ILE A 119 -12.47 0.82 -10.17
C ILE A 119 -11.50 0.52 -11.30
N ILE A 120 -11.36 1.46 -12.23
CA ILE A 120 -10.35 1.40 -13.28
C ILE A 120 -9.15 2.24 -12.84
N VAL A 121 -7.97 1.63 -12.92
CA VAL A 121 -6.72 2.26 -12.51
C VAL A 121 -5.65 2.10 -13.59
N ASN A 122 -4.69 3.02 -13.64
CA ASN A 122 -3.42 2.82 -14.32
C ASN A 122 -2.42 2.22 -13.32
N LEU A 123 -2.01 0.99 -13.54
CA LEU A 123 -0.94 0.32 -12.80
C LEU A 123 0.40 0.87 -13.26
N HIS A 124 1.24 1.31 -12.32
CA HIS A 124 2.65 1.60 -12.58
C HIS A 124 3.47 0.33 -12.38
N VAL A 125 3.78 -0.35 -13.48
CA VAL A 125 4.47 -1.64 -13.48
C VAL A 125 5.97 -1.44 -13.66
N GLU A 126 6.74 -1.98 -12.73
CA GLU A 126 8.20 -1.95 -12.67
C GLU A 126 8.77 -3.36 -12.82
N TYR A 127 9.90 -3.48 -13.51
CA TYR A 127 10.64 -4.73 -13.65
C TYR A 127 11.95 -4.63 -12.88
N ARG A 128 12.17 -5.57 -11.95
CA ARG A 128 13.34 -5.60 -11.08
C ARG A 128 14.08 -6.93 -11.24
N ASN A 129 15.40 -6.91 -11.36
CA ASN A 129 16.18 -8.16 -11.45
C ASN A 129 16.23 -8.89 -10.10
N GLY A 130 16.88 -10.06 -10.05
CA GLY A 130 17.07 -10.82 -8.81
C GLY A 130 17.82 -10.09 -7.68
N ASN A 131 18.49 -8.98 -7.99
CA ASN A 131 19.16 -8.12 -7.00
C ASN A 131 18.28 -6.91 -6.59
N GLY A 132 17.03 -6.85 -7.05
CA GLY A 132 16.11 -5.75 -6.77
C GLY A 132 16.33 -4.46 -7.57
N VAL A 133 17.30 -4.46 -8.50
CA VAL A 133 17.62 -3.29 -9.34
C VAL A 133 16.50 -3.06 -10.35
N LEU A 134 16.00 -1.82 -10.40
CA LEU A 134 14.96 -1.38 -11.34
C LEU A 134 15.52 -1.22 -12.76
N TYR A 135 14.73 -1.66 -13.75
CA TYR A 135 14.99 -1.49 -15.18
C TYR A 135 13.94 -0.51 -15.74
N PRO A 136 14.21 0.80 -15.68
CA PRO A 136 13.21 1.83 -16.00
C PRO A 136 12.73 1.76 -17.45
N GLU A 137 13.58 1.33 -18.38
CA GLU A 137 13.25 1.17 -19.80
C GLU A 137 12.20 0.08 -20.08
N LYS A 138 11.96 -0.82 -19.12
CA LYS A 138 10.90 -1.83 -19.19
C LYS A 138 9.64 -1.42 -18.45
N SER A 139 9.68 -0.34 -17.67
CA SER A 139 8.54 0.05 -16.84
C SER A 139 7.41 0.59 -17.72
N GLU A 140 6.17 0.22 -17.38
CA GLU A 140 5.00 0.50 -18.21
C GLU A 140 3.80 0.93 -17.37
N LYS A 141 2.86 1.63 -18.01
CA LYS A 141 1.56 1.94 -17.43
C LYS A 141 0.51 1.06 -18.08
N ILE A 142 -0.19 0.27 -17.28
CA ILE A 142 -1.22 -0.66 -17.76
C ILE A 142 -2.55 -0.31 -17.13
N GLU A 143 -3.58 -0.11 -17.94
CA GLU A 143 -4.94 0.05 -17.44
C GLU A 143 -5.49 -1.30 -16.97
N TYR A 144 -6.08 -1.32 -15.77
CA TYR A 144 -6.69 -2.50 -15.19
C TYR A 144 -7.95 -2.18 -14.43
N GLU A 145 -8.94 -3.06 -14.52
CA GLU A 145 -10.21 -2.95 -13.81
C GLU A 145 -10.24 -3.94 -12.65
N PHE A 146 -10.37 -3.41 -11.42
CA PHE A 146 -10.57 -4.21 -10.23
C PHE A 146 -12.04 -4.21 -9.81
N PRO A 147 -12.65 -5.38 -9.53
CA PRO A 147 -13.98 -5.42 -8.94
C PRO A 147 -13.91 -4.92 -7.49
N LYS A 148 -14.85 -4.06 -7.08
CA LYS A 148 -14.90 -3.55 -5.70
C LYS A 148 -15.09 -4.64 -4.65
N SER A 149 -15.60 -5.82 -5.05
CA SER A 149 -15.81 -6.97 -4.15
C SER A 149 -14.52 -7.59 -3.61
N ILE A 150 -13.37 -7.33 -4.23
CA ILE A 150 -12.07 -7.80 -3.73
C ILE A 150 -11.26 -6.70 -3.05
N LEU A 151 -11.85 -5.50 -2.90
CA LEU A 151 -11.18 -4.33 -2.35
C LEU A 151 -11.78 -4.01 -0.98
N THR A 152 -10.92 -3.75 -0.01
CA THR A 152 -11.32 -3.39 1.35
C THR A 152 -11.31 -1.87 1.51
N GLU A 153 -10.13 -1.28 1.27
CA GLU A 153 -9.86 0.15 1.39
C GLU A 153 -8.92 0.59 0.27
N ILE A 154 -8.81 1.90 0.10
CA ILE A 154 -7.75 2.50 -0.70
C ILE A 154 -6.87 3.35 0.21
N LEU A 155 -5.56 3.22 0.02
CA LEU A 155 -4.54 3.98 0.70
C LEU A 155 -4.15 5.11 -0.24
N ILE A 156 -4.23 6.34 0.22
CA ILE A 156 -3.99 7.54 -0.59
C ILE A 156 -2.85 8.31 0.04
N LYS A 157 -1.90 8.76 -0.78
CA LYS A 157 -0.84 9.65 -0.30
C LYS A 157 -1.43 11.00 0.16
N THR A 158 -1.17 11.40 1.41
CA THR A 158 -1.59 12.68 1.99
C THR A 158 -0.59 13.81 1.75
#